data_AF-A0A318KBJ5-F1
#
_entry.id   AF-A0A318KBJ5-F1
#
_cell.length_a   1.000
_cell.length_b   1.000
_cell.length_c   1.000
_cell.angle_alpha   90.00
_cell.angle_beta   90.00
_cell.angle_gamma   90.00
#
_symmetry.space_group_name_H-M   'P 1'
#
loop_
_entity.id
_entity.type
_entity.pdbx_description
1 polymer ?
#
loop_
_entity_poly.entity_id
_entity_poly.type
_entity_poly.pdbx_seq_one_letter_code
_entity_poly.pdbx_strand_id
1 'polypeptide(L)'
;MFLLDRQNHRFVAVESRDHSIYRPHGFQAARELGLTHRFSYGPHWHDNPELRDRIWTIGNATESASAEVVGGLDIDGGTWLALHRRTGVYCRILTETPDDPEFVSPRGLPIDCATAESAREAVRLLETRLRPALEESGKRMPGFHMLVADPRDAFVVAFDGADSVTATALPDGRPHVLTESGPAADDESGKRLQSLAESAAAPDEKLTSWAPWLTLFASRPDDAPDYSTENWVASAHSTIRPPYRDTEDRNRHKNVALFPVTDPSQAAWTKSVSIYSAGKTGAELFAYNERQLFDYQPLPSDVRRVGFPTTPDDFFVVIANENS
;
A
#
# COMPACT_ATOMS: atom_id res chain seq x y z
N MET A 1 3.46 2.84 7.56
CA MET A 1 3.52 3.80 8.69
C MET A 1 2.42 4.83 8.50
N PHE A 2 1.76 5.25 9.56
CA PHE A 2 0.67 6.21 9.46
C PHE A 2 0.58 7.10 10.71
N LEU A 3 -0.16 8.20 10.61
CA LEU A 3 -0.53 9.09 11.71
C LEU A 3 -1.96 9.56 11.49
N LEU A 4 -2.78 9.42 12.53
CA LEU A 4 -4.04 10.13 12.65
C LEU A 4 -3.79 11.41 13.46
N ASP A 5 -3.70 12.53 12.76
CA ASP A 5 -3.56 13.86 13.35
C ASP A 5 -4.95 14.47 13.54
N ARG A 6 -5.55 14.13 14.68
CA ARG A 6 -6.89 14.61 15.01
C ARG A 6 -6.95 16.12 15.27
N GLN A 7 -5.84 16.74 15.67
CA GLN A 7 -5.79 18.18 15.92
C GLN A 7 -5.98 18.95 14.61
N ASN A 8 -5.38 18.45 13.53
CA ASN A 8 -5.48 19.04 12.21
C ASN A 8 -6.56 18.40 11.32
N HIS A 9 -7.31 17.42 11.84
CA HIS A 9 -8.28 16.62 11.10
C HIS A 9 -7.69 16.01 9.84
N ARG A 10 -6.59 15.28 10.01
CA ARG A 10 -5.80 14.74 8.92
C ARG A 10 -5.39 13.29 9.20
N PHE A 11 -5.41 12.49 8.15
CA PHE A 11 -4.79 11.17 8.13
C PHE A 11 -3.65 11.17 7.13
N VAL A 12 -2.54 10.56 7.54
CA VAL A 12 -1.27 10.53 6.81
C VAL A 12 -0.79 9.08 6.79
N ALA A 13 -0.42 8.58 5.62
CA ALA A 13 0.22 7.27 5.47
C ALA A 13 1.44 7.35 4.55
N VAL A 14 2.52 6.68 4.94
CA VAL A 14 3.63 6.32 4.06
C VAL A 14 3.77 4.82 4.12
N GLU A 15 3.79 4.22 2.95
CA GLU A 15 3.86 2.78 2.82
C GLU A 15 4.98 2.41 1.88
N SER A 16 5.68 1.34 2.26
CA SER A 16 6.46 0.56 1.32
C SER A 16 5.75 -0.75 1.10
N ARG A 17 5.78 -1.21 -0.13
CA ARG A 17 5.37 -2.55 -0.46
C ARG A 17 6.51 -3.27 -1.15
N ASP A 18 6.80 -4.44 -0.62
CA ASP A 18 7.59 -5.47 -1.27
C ASP A 18 6.63 -6.38 -2.02
N HIS A 19 6.86 -6.56 -3.31
CA HIS A 19 5.90 -7.25 -4.16
C HIS A 19 6.29 -8.72 -4.33
N SER A 20 5.28 -9.56 -4.44
CA SER A 20 5.45 -10.95 -4.85
C SER A 20 6.25 -11.02 -6.14
N ILE A 21 7.34 -11.76 -6.07
CA ILE A 21 8.32 -11.99 -7.13
C ILE A 21 7.79 -12.62 -8.42
N TYR A 22 6.54 -13.08 -8.42
CA TYR A 22 5.97 -13.89 -9.49
C TYR A 22 4.97 -13.12 -10.38
N ARG A 23 4.59 -11.88 -10.05
CA ARG A 23 3.52 -11.17 -10.76
C ARG A 23 3.86 -9.71 -11.10
N PRO A 24 3.78 -9.33 -12.38
CA PRO A 24 3.80 -7.93 -12.75
C PRO A 24 2.61 -7.19 -12.12
N HIS A 25 2.82 -5.93 -11.76
CA HIS A 25 1.78 -5.07 -11.18
C HIS A 25 1.89 -3.68 -11.78
N GLY A 26 0.98 -2.79 -11.38
CA GLY A 26 1.02 -1.39 -11.72
C GLY A 26 1.07 -1.15 -13.23
N PHE A 27 2.09 -0.43 -13.70
CA PHE A 27 2.30 -0.13 -15.12
C PHE A 27 2.31 -1.39 -15.99
N GLN A 28 3.01 -2.44 -15.53
CA GLN A 28 3.16 -3.67 -16.30
C GLN A 28 1.84 -4.45 -16.35
N ALA A 29 1.09 -4.50 -15.23
CA ALA A 29 -0.26 -5.07 -15.22
C ALA A 29 -1.21 -4.29 -16.14
N ALA A 30 -1.21 -2.96 -16.07
CA ALA A 30 -2.04 -2.13 -16.94
C ALA A 30 -1.70 -2.33 -18.42
N ARG A 31 -0.41 -2.51 -18.75
CA ARG A 31 0.05 -2.83 -20.11
C ARG A 31 -0.43 -4.19 -20.58
N GLU A 32 -0.31 -5.22 -19.75
CA GLU A 32 -0.72 -6.59 -20.09
C GLU A 32 -2.25 -6.74 -20.21
N LEU A 33 -2.98 -5.97 -19.41
CA LEU A 33 -4.43 -5.86 -19.48
C LEU A 33 -4.92 -5.00 -20.65
N GLY A 34 -4.01 -4.36 -21.40
CA GLY A 34 -4.35 -3.56 -22.57
C GLY A 34 -5.04 -2.23 -22.26
N LEU A 35 -4.90 -1.71 -21.03
CA LEU A 35 -5.57 -0.48 -20.62
C LEU A 35 -5.03 0.75 -21.35
N THR A 36 -5.91 1.68 -21.72
CA THR A 36 -5.57 2.92 -22.42
C THR A 36 -4.61 3.79 -21.62
N HIS A 37 -4.83 3.89 -20.31
CA HIS A 37 -3.95 4.58 -19.37
C HIS A 37 -3.17 3.55 -18.54
N ARG A 38 -1.84 3.59 -18.68
CA ARG A 38 -0.92 2.61 -18.05
C ARG A 38 -0.39 3.10 -16.72
N PHE A 39 -1.24 3.69 -15.89
CA PHE A 39 -0.84 4.08 -14.54
C PHE A 39 -0.98 2.89 -13.59
N SER A 40 -0.19 2.88 -12.52
CA SER A 40 -0.29 1.83 -11.50
C SER A 40 -1.48 2.04 -10.59
N TYR A 41 -1.82 3.30 -10.35
CA TYR A 41 -2.96 3.71 -9.57
C TYR A 41 -3.84 4.63 -10.39
N GLY A 42 -5.14 4.41 -10.34
CA GLY A 42 -6.10 5.17 -11.13
C GLY A 42 -7.53 4.71 -10.92
N PRO A 43 -8.49 5.30 -11.64
CA PRO A 43 -9.90 4.93 -11.62
C PRO A 43 -10.19 3.65 -12.42
N HIS A 44 -9.24 2.70 -12.48
CA HIS A 44 -9.27 1.56 -13.39
C HIS A 44 -10.57 0.74 -13.31
N TRP A 45 -11.09 0.50 -12.10
CA TRP A 45 -12.32 -0.27 -11.88
C TRP A 45 -13.61 0.49 -12.23
N HIS A 46 -13.54 1.81 -12.36
CA HIS A 46 -14.64 2.60 -12.92
C HIS A 46 -14.56 2.61 -14.45
N ASP A 47 -13.38 2.91 -15.00
CA ASP A 47 -13.19 3.07 -16.44
C ASP A 47 -13.26 1.74 -17.22
N ASN A 48 -13.02 0.61 -16.54
CA ASN A 48 -12.96 -0.74 -17.14
C ASN A 48 -13.78 -1.72 -16.27
N PRO A 49 -15.12 -1.72 -16.36
CA PRO A 49 -15.99 -2.52 -15.50
C PRO A 49 -15.67 -4.03 -15.52
N GLU A 50 -15.18 -4.55 -16.64
CA GLU A 50 -14.76 -5.95 -16.78
C GLU A 50 -13.60 -6.34 -15.86
N LEU A 51 -12.78 -5.37 -15.40
CA LEU A 51 -11.78 -5.63 -14.36
C LEU A 51 -12.45 -5.94 -13.02
N ARG A 52 -13.56 -5.26 -12.72
CA ARG A 52 -14.33 -5.48 -11.50
C ARG A 52 -15.00 -6.86 -11.50
N ASP A 53 -15.47 -7.33 -12.66
CA ASP A 53 -16.08 -8.66 -12.80
C ASP A 53 -15.07 -9.81 -12.56
N ARG A 54 -13.77 -9.52 -12.66
CA ARG A 54 -12.70 -10.51 -12.46
C ARG A 54 -12.29 -10.67 -11.01
N ILE A 55 -12.74 -9.80 -10.11
CA ILE A 55 -12.41 -9.82 -8.70
C ILE A 55 -13.64 -10.11 -7.86
N TRP A 56 -13.43 -10.82 -6.77
CA TRP A 56 -14.49 -11.03 -5.79
C TRP A 56 -14.73 -9.72 -5.02
N THR A 57 -15.99 -9.31 -4.93
CA THR A 57 -16.43 -8.08 -4.23
C THR A 57 -17.63 -8.38 -3.35
N ILE A 58 -17.87 -7.54 -2.34
CA ILE A 58 -19.06 -7.58 -1.48
C ILE A 58 -20.28 -6.95 -2.18
N GLY A 59 -20.07 -6.26 -3.31
CA GLY A 59 -21.14 -5.83 -4.22
C GLY A 59 -21.99 -4.65 -3.73
N ASN A 60 -21.43 -3.75 -2.92
CA ASN A 60 -22.18 -2.66 -2.29
C ASN A 60 -21.97 -1.26 -2.95
N ALA A 61 -21.14 -1.17 -3.97
CA ALA A 61 -20.79 0.12 -4.56
C ALA A 61 -21.82 0.58 -5.60
N THR A 62 -22.28 1.83 -5.48
CA THR A 62 -22.95 2.51 -6.60
C THR A 62 -21.93 2.90 -7.67
N GLU A 63 -22.39 3.07 -8.90
CA GLU A 63 -21.54 3.51 -10.02
C GLU A 63 -20.91 4.89 -9.72
N SER A 64 -21.68 5.80 -9.11
CA SER A 64 -21.22 7.14 -8.74
C SER A 64 -20.17 7.14 -7.63
N ALA A 65 -20.31 6.28 -6.60
CA ALA A 65 -19.28 6.15 -5.57
C ALA A 65 -17.99 5.51 -6.11
N SER A 66 -18.10 4.60 -7.08
CA SER A 66 -16.95 3.95 -7.70
C SER A 66 -16.12 4.89 -8.58
N ALA A 67 -16.74 5.91 -9.19
CA ALA A 67 -16.06 6.89 -10.05
C ALA A 67 -14.99 7.73 -9.31
N GLU A 68 -15.16 7.88 -8.00
CA GLU A 68 -14.25 8.65 -7.14
C GLU A 68 -13.19 7.78 -6.46
N VAL A 69 -13.21 6.46 -6.70
CA VAL A 69 -12.22 5.53 -6.15
C VAL A 69 -11.01 5.47 -7.05
N VAL A 70 -9.84 5.68 -6.44
CA VAL A 70 -8.53 5.45 -7.04
C VAL A 70 -7.90 4.29 -6.31
N GLY A 71 -7.42 3.29 -7.03
CA GLY A 71 -6.77 2.13 -6.44
C GLY A 71 -5.61 1.63 -7.28
N GLY A 72 -4.80 0.76 -6.68
CA GLY A 72 -3.64 0.14 -7.33
C GLY A 72 -3.99 -1.12 -8.11
N LEU A 73 -3.44 -1.30 -9.30
CA LEU A 73 -3.76 -2.43 -10.19
C LEU A 73 -2.77 -3.58 -10.03
N ASP A 74 -3.32 -4.78 -9.83
CA ASP A 74 -2.61 -6.05 -9.90
C ASP A 74 -2.94 -6.79 -11.20
N ILE A 75 -2.05 -7.64 -11.69
CA ILE A 75 -2.28 -8.45 -12.91
C ILE A 75 -3.49 -9.37 -12.78
N ASP A 76 -3.83 -9.76 -11.56
CA ASP A 76 -5.02 -10.56 -11.24
C ASP A 76 -6.32 -9.74 -11.24
N GLY A 77 -6.26 -8.44 -11.54
CA GLY A 77 -7.37 -7.49 -11.49
C GLY A 77 -7.65 -6.93 -10.09
N GLY A 78 -6.95 -7.42 -9.06
CA GLY A 78 -7.08 -7.02 -7.67
C GLY A 78 -6.49 -5.65 -7.36
N THR A 79 -6.83 -5.15 -6.18
CA THR A 79 -6.17 -4.01 -5.56
C THR A 79 -5.66 -4.34 -4.16
N TRP A 80 -4.69 -3.54 -3.74
CA TRP A 80 -4.04 -3.67 -2.46
C TRP A 80 -4.27 -2.43 -1.61
N LEU A 81 -4.49 -1.31 -2.27
CA LEU A 81 -4.69 0.02 -1.74
C LEU A 81 -5.73 0.69 -2.62
N ALA A 82 -6.79 1.18 -2.01
CA ALA A 82 -7.74 2.07 -2.64
C ALA A 82 -8.01 3.27 -1.73
N LEU A 83 -8.33 4.40 -2.34
CA LEU A 83 -8.74 5.61 -1.67
C LEU A 83 -9.90 6.25 -2.43
N HIS A 84 -10.74 6.96 -1.71
CA HIS A 84 -11.79 7.77 -2.30
C HIS A 84 -11.40 9.24 -2.28
N ARG A 85 -11.38 9.88 -3.45
CA ARG A 85 -10.85 11.25 -3.62
C ARG A 85 -11.60 12.26 -2.76
N ARG A 86 -12.93 12.21 -2.78
CA ARG A 86 -13.80 13.14 -2.01
C ARG A 86 -13.90 12.87 -0.51
N THR A 87 -14.08 11.61 -0.07
CA THR A 87 -14.30 11.31 1.35
C THR A 87 -12.99 11.19 2.13
N GLY A 88 -11.87 10.92 1.45
CA GLY A 88 -10.58 10.66 2.10
C GLY A 88 -10.53 9.29 2.77
N VAL A 89 -11.49 8.40 2.50
CA VAL A 89 -11.44 7.02 2.98
C VAL A 89 -10.29 6.33 2.27
N TYR A 90 -9.41 5.74 3.05
CA TYR A 90 -8.20 5.04 2.68
C TYR A 90 -8.29 3.60 3.15
N CYS A 91 -7.97 2.65 2.28
CA CYS A 91 -8.21 1.24 2.47
C CYS A 91 -7.03 0.43 1.94
N ARG A 92 -6.37 -0.36 2.80
CA ARG A 92 -5.12 -1.08 2.45
C ARG A 92 -5.09 -2.50 3.04
N ILE A 93 -4.99 -3.54 2.20
CA ILE A 93 -4.69 -4.91 2.64
C ILE A 93 -3.23 -5.04 3.06
N LEU A 94 -2.95 -5.52 4.27
CA LEU A 94 -1.59 -5.65 4.80
C LEU A 94 -1.00 -7.06 4.57
N THR A 95 -1.85 -8.08 4.50
CA THR A 95 -1.43 -9.48 4.46
C THR A 95 -1.23 -9.98 3.02
N GLU A 96 -0.15 -10.73 2.76
CA GLU A 96 0.00 -11.46 1.50
C GLU A 96 -1.03 -12.60 1.44
N THR A 97 -1.80 -12.65 0.36
CA THR A 97 -2.81 -13.71 0.17
C THR A 97 -2.13 -14.97 -0.35
N PRO A 98 -2.32 -16.14 0.29
CA PRO A 98 -1.88 -17.41 -0.27
C PRO A 98 -2.50 -17.64 -1.66
N ASP A 99 -1.69 -18.11 -2.62
CA ASP A 99 -2.15 -18.57 -3.93
C ASP A 99 -2.74 -19.98 -3.80
N ASP A 100 -3.91 -20.07 -3.17
CA ASP A 100 -4.66 -21.31 -3.01
C ASP A 100 -5.99 -21.22 -3.79
N PRO A 101 -6.25 -22.13 -4.76
CA PRO A 101 -7.45 -22.10 -5.59
C PRO A 101 -8.75 -22.33 -4.81
N GLU A 102 -8.68 -22.82 -3.57
CA GLU A 102 -9.84 -22.94 -2.69
C GLU A 102 -10.39 -21.57 -2.25
N PHE A 103 -9.55 -20.54 -2.24
CA PHE A 103 -9.88 -19.24 -1.66
C PHE A 103 -10.04 -18.13 -2.71
N VAL A 104 -11.03 -17.25 -2.48
CA VAL A 104 -11.11 -15.96 -3.18
C VAL A 104 -10.18 -14.95 -2.52
N SER A 105 -9.59 -14.09 -3.35
CA SER A 105 -8.67 -13.07 -2.89
C SER A 105 -9.40 -11.90 -2.20
N PRO A 106 -8.90 -11.37 -1.08
CA PRO A 106 -9.43 -10.16 -0.43
C PRO A 106 -9.14 -8.87 -1.22
N ARG A 107 -8.45 -8.96 -2.36
CA ARG A 107 -7.99 -7.80 -3.15
C ARG A 107 -9.11 -6.98 -3.80
N GLY A 108 -10.37 -7.40 -3.74
CA GLY A 108 -11.51 -6.54 -4.11
C GLY A 108 -12.01 -5.66 -2.97
N LEU A 109 -11.73 -6.03 -1.72
CA LEU A 109 -12.25 -5.37 -0.53
C LEU A 109 -11.84 -3.89 -0.40
N PRO A 110 -10.60 -3.47 -0.74
CA PRO A 110 -10.27 -2.06 -0.64
C PRO A 110 -11.12 -1.17 -1.53
N ILE A 111 -11.49 -1.64 -2.74
CA ILE A 111 -12.37 -0.88 -3.65
C ILE A 111 -13.74 -0.71 -3.00
N ASP A 112 -14.34 -1.80 -2.51
CA ASP A 112 -15.66 -1.75 -1.87
C ASP A 112 -15.65 -0.84 -0.63
N CYS A 113 -14.64 -0.99 0.23
CA CYS A 113 -14.52 -0.20 1.45
C CYS A 113 -14.28 1.28 1.16
N ALA A 114 -13.48 1.62 0.15
CA ALA A 114 -13.25 3.00 -0.25
C ALA A 114 -14.54 3.71 -0.69
N THR A 115 -15.56 2.98 -1.16
CA THR A 115 -16.86 3.59 -1.52
C THR A 115 -17.69 4.09 -0.34
N ALA A 116 -17.31 3.78 0.90
CA ALA A 116 -18.01 4.23 2.09
C ALA A 116 -17.85 5.75 2.33
N GLU A 117 -18.79 6.36 3.07
CA GLU A 117 -18.70 7.79 3.39
C GLU A 117 -17.68 8.10 4.49
N SER A 118 -17.25 7.08 5.25
CA SER A 118 -16.27 7.18 6.34
C SER A 118 -15.57 5.86 6.61
N ALA A 119 -14.46 5.91 7.34
CA ALA A 119 -13.73 4.72 7.80
C ALA A 119 -14.61 3.83 8.70
N ARG A 120 -15.45 4.42 9.55
CA ARG A 120 -16.41 3.66 10.37
C ARG A 120 -17.44 2.92 9.54
N GLU A 121 -17.92 3.54 8.47
CA GLU A 121 -18.88 2.88 7.58
C GLU A 121 -18.22 1.78 6.74
N ALA A 122 -16.98 1.97 6.30
CA ALA A 122 -16.19 0.92 5.66
C ALA A 122 -15.98 -0.29 6.59
N VAL A 123 -15.68 -0.07 7.87
CA VAL A 123 -15.61 -1.13 8.88
C VAL A 123 -16.95 -1.85 9.01
N ARG A 124 -18.05 -1.09 9.18
CA ARG A 124 -19.40 -1.65 9.28
C ARG A 124 -19.78 -2.47 8.05
N LEU A 125 -19.36 -2.05 6.86
CA LEU A 125 -19.57 -2.80 5.62
C LEU A 125 -18.94 -4.19 5.72
N LEU A 126 -17.67 -4.28 6.14
CA LEU A 126 -16.99 -5.56 6.31
C LEU A 126 -17.69 -6.42 7.37
N GLU A 127 -17.98 -5.87 8.55
CA GLU A 127 -18.64 -6.59 9.65
C GLU A 127 -20.01 -7.16 9.27
N THR A 128 -20.77 -6.44 8.44
CA THR A 128 -22.16 -6.80 8.14
C THR A 128 -22.35 -7.53 6.81
N ARG A 129 -21.43 -7.41 5.87
CA ARG A 129 -21.62 -7.93 4.49
C ARG A 129 -20.56 -8.91 4.02
N LEU A 130 -19.37 -8.98 4.62
CA LEU A 130 -18.32 -9.91 4.19
C LEU A 130 -18.79 -11.37 4.24
N ARG A 131 -19.25 -11.82 5.43
CA ARG A 131 -19.68 -13.20 5.65
C ARG A 131 -20.91 -13.57 4.81
N PRO A 132 -22.00 -12.76 4.79
CA PRO A 132 -23.12 -13.03 3.89
C PRO A 132 -22.71 -13.16 2.42
N ALA A 133 -21.83 -12.30 1.91
CA ALA A 133 -21.38 -12.38 0.51
C ALA A 133 -20.57 -13.66 0.23
N LEU A 134 -19.76 -14.12 1.17
CA LEU A 134 -19.01 -15.38 1.04
C LEU A 134 -19.95 -16.59 1.05
N GLU A 135 -20.94 -16.60 1.93
CA GLU A 135 -21.97 -17.64 2.02
C GLU A 135 -22.81 -17.71 0.74
N GLU A 136 -23.32 -16.56 0.25
CA GLU A 136 -24.13 -16.45 -0.96
C GLU A 136 -23.36 -16.92 -2.21
N SER A 137 -22.06 -16.64 -2.29
CA SER A 137 -21.21 -17.05 -3.41
C SER A 137 -20.63 -18.47 -3.29
N GLY A 138 -20.79 -19.12 -2.14
CA GLY A 138 -20.20 -20.42 -1.84
C GLY A 138 -18.66 -20.39 -1.86
N LYS A 139 -18.06 -19.25 -1.54
CA LYS A 139 -16.61 -19.02 -1.59
C LYS A 139 -16.02 -18.95 -0.18
N ARG A 140 -14.73 -19.25 -0.07
CA ARG A 140 -13.94 -19.08 1.16
C ARG A 140 -12.92 -17.98 0.94
N MET A 141 -12.58 -17.21 1.96
CA MET A 141 -11.54 -16.19 1.91
C MET A 141 -10.52 -16.48 3.03
N PRO A 142 -9.21 -16.31 2.82
CA PRO A 142 -8.26 -16.52 3.89
C PRO A 142 -8.36 -15.37 4.89
N GLY A 143 -7.79 -15.58 6.08
CA GLY A 143 -7.67 -14.48 7.04
C GLY A 143 -6.84 -13.34 6.45
N PHE A 144 -7.16 -12.10 6.82
CA PHE A 144 -6.46 -10.91 6.35
C PHE A 144 -6.45 -9.82 7.42
N HIS A 145 -5.46 -8.93 7.31
CA HIS A 145 -5.45 -7.64 7.99
C HIS A 145 -5.59 -6.51 6.98
N MET A 146 -6.34 -5.46 7.35
CA MET A 146 -6.60 -4.31 6.51
C MET A 146 -6.56 -3.02 7.34
N LEU A 147 -5.84 -2.01 6.87
CA LEU A 147 -5.92 -0.66 7.41
C LEU A 147 -7.07 0.08 6.71
N VAL A 148 -8.02 0.60 7.50
CA VAL A 148 -9.12 1.45 7.04
C VAL A 148 -9.02 2.77 7.79
N ALA A 149 -8.90 3.88 7.09
CA ALA A 149 -8.73 5.18 7.73
C ALA A 149 -9.41 6.31 6.95
N ASP A 150 -9.71 7.37 7.66
CA ASP A 150 -10.12 8.66 7.12
C ASP A 150 -9.54 9.77 8.04
N PRO A 151 -9.77 11.06 7.77
CA PRO A 151 -9.19 12.13 8.59
C PRO A 151 -9.66 12.19 10.05
N ARG A 152 -10.62 11.34 10.46
CA ARG A 152 -11.22 11.31 11.80
C ARG A 152 -10.89 10.02 12.55
N ASP A 153 -10.86 8.90 11.85
CA ASP A 153 -10.76 7.58 12.45
C ASP A 153 -9.82 6.67 11.64
N ALA A 154 -9.08 5.80 12.33
CA ALA A 154 -8.24 4.78 11.74
C ALA A 154 -8.43 3.45 12.47
N PHE A 155 -8.53 2.36 11.71
CA PHE A 155 -8.80 1.01 12.21
C PHE A 155 -7.89 0.00 11.52
N VAL A 156 -7.41 -0.98 12.28
CA VAL A 156 -6.95 -2.26 11.72
C VAL A 156 -8.11 -3.24 11.81
N VAL A 157 -8.57 -3.70 10.66
CA VAL A 157 -9.60 -4.72 10.52
C VAL A 157 -8.93 -6.06 10.28
N ALA A 158 -9.28 -7.07 11.08
CA ALA A 158 -8.82 -8.44 10.93
C ALA A 158 -10.00 -9.38 10.64
N PHE A 159 -9.84 -10.25 9.66
CA PHE A 159 -10.72 -11.39 9.40
C PHE A 159 -9.95 -12.68 9.70
N ASP A 160 -10.56 -13.61 10.42
CA ASP A 160 -9.93 -14.88 10.81
C ASP A 160 -9.93 -15.96 9.70
N GLY A 161 -10.61 -15.71 8.58
CA GLY A 161 -10.76 -16.68 7.49
C GLY A 161 -11.98 -17.57 7.62
N ALA A 162 -12.81 -17.37 8.65
CA ALA A 162 -13.99 -18.17 8.95
C ALA A 162 -15.21 -17.30 9.22
N ASP A 163 -15.30 -16.68 10.40
CA ASP A 163 -16.54 -16.11 10.91
C ASP A 163 -16.41 -14.69 11.45
N SER A 164 -15.24 -14.31 11.98
CA SER A 164 -15.11 -13.07 12.75
C SER A 164 -14.37 -11.98 11.99
N VAL A 165 -15.03 -10.82 11.87
CA VAL A 165 -14.39 -9.55 11.52
C VAL A 165 -14.22 -8.76 12.81
N THR A 166 -13.00 -8.35 13.11
CA THR A 166 -12.68 -7.52 14.28
C THR A 166 -12.05 -6.22 13.82
N ALA A 167 -12.48 -5.10 14.38
CA ALA A 167 -11.93 -3.79 14.08
C ALA A 167 -11.30 -3.16 15.33
N THR A 168 -9.99 -2.95 15.28
CA THR A 168 -9.23 -2.32 16.35
C THR A 168 -8.95 -0.87 16.00
N ALA A 169 -9.49 0.06 16.78
CA ALA A 169 -9.21 1.49 16.60
C ALA A 169 -7.73 1.80 16.91
N LEU A 170 -7.13 2.62 16.06
CA LEU A 170 -5.75 3.07 16.22
C LEU A 170 -5.74 4.44 16.92
N PRO A 171 -4.84 4.65 17.90
CA PRO A 171 -4.82 5.90 18.63
C PRO A 171 -4.32 7.06 17.76
N ASP A 172 -4.76 8.27 18.10
CA ASP A 172 -4.36 9.50 17.44
C ASP A 172 -3.10 10.12 18.08
N GLY A 173 -2.53 11.12 17.40
CA GLY A 173 -1.50 12.00 17.97
C GLY A 173 -0.08 11.45 17.97
N ARG A 174 0.17 10.23 17.48
CA ARG A 174 1.53 9.70 17.28
C ARG A 174 1.65 8.79 16.04
N PRO A 175 2.85 8.66 15.46
CA PRO A 175 3.10 7.75 14.35
C PRO A 175 2.99 6.27 14.76
N HIS A 176 2.49 5.46 13.84
CA HIS A 176 2.28 4.02 14.01
C HIS A 176 2.83 3.22 12.84
N VAL A 177 3.43 2.07 13.14
CA VAL A 177 3.95 1.12 12.17
C VAL A 177 3.11 -0.17 12.22
N LEU A 178 2.64 -0.59 11.06
CA LEU A 178 2.02 -1.90 10.83
C LEU A 178 2.93 -2.68 9.89
N THR A 179 3.07 -3.97 10.16
CA THR A 179 3.73 -4.96 9.32
C THR A 179 2.67 -5.94 8.78
N GLU A 180 3.07 -6.92 7.97
CA GLU A 180 2.14 -7.91 7.40
C GLU A 180 1.44 -8.78 8.47
N SER A 181 2.08 -8.93 9.63
CA SER A 181 1.58 -9.68 10.79
C SER A 181 0.68 -8.86 11.72
N GLY A 182 0.56 -7.54 11.51
CA GLY A 182 -0.25 -6.65 12.35
C GLY A 182 0.56 -5.49 12.95
N PRO A 183 0.23 -5.01 14.16
CA PRO A 183 1.02 -3.99 14.84
C PRO A 183 2.48 -4.42 14.98
N ALA A 184 3.39 -3.47 14.80
CA ALA A 184 4.84 -3.65 14.89
C ALA A 184 5.40 -4.31 16.18
N ALA A 185 4.56 -4.58 17.18
CA ALA A 185 4.94 -5.16 18.46
C ALA A 185 5.37 -6.63 18.38
N ASP A 186 5.03 -7.32 17.29
CA ASP A 186 5.15 -8.79 17.19
C ASP A 186 6.50 -9.26 16.63
N ASP A 187 7.31 -8.37 16.05
CA ASP A 187 8.66 -8.68 15.57
C ASP A 187 9.68 -7.55 15.87
N GLU A 188 10.95 -7.90 16.04
CA GLU A 188 12.01 -6.95 16.43
C GLU A 188 12.27 -5.85 15.39
N SER A 189 12.01 -6.13 14.11
CA SER A 189 12.15 -5.14 13.03
C SER A 189 11.04 -4.09 13.13
N GLY A 190 9.80 -4.53 13.33
CA GLY A 190 8.64 -3.70 13.62
C GLY A 190 8.89 -2.80 14.82
N LYS A 191 9.33 -3.35 15.96
CA LYS A 191 9.61 -2.55 17.18
C LYS A 191 10.64 -1.46 16.93
N ARG A 192 11.72 -1.78 16.21
CA ARG A 192 12.75 -0.80 15.83
C ARG A 192 12.16 0.31 14.95
N LEU A 193 11.39 -0.06 13.93
CA LEU A 193 10.71 0.89 13.05
C LEU A 193 9.73 1.79 13.81
N GLN A 194 8.96 1.23 14.75
CA GLN A 194 8.05 1.99 15.60
C GLN A 194 8.82 2.99 16.46
N SER A 195 9.92 2.58 17.10
CA SER A 195 10.75 3.48 17.91
C SER A 195 11.33 4.63 17.08
N LEU A 196 11.76 4.35 15.85
CA LEU A 196 12.26 5.38 14.93
C LEU A 196 11.12 6.32 14.49
N ALA A 197 9.94 5.77 14.19
CA ALA A 197 8.76 6.55 13.80
C ALA A 197 8.33 7.54 14.88
N GLU A 198 8.35 7.13 16.15
CA GLU A 198 8.01 8.01 17.28
C GLU A 198 9.01 9.17 17.46
N SER A 199 10.25 9.00 17.00
CA SER A 199 11.28 10.05 17.04
C SER A 199 11.31 10.96 15.81
N ALA A 200 10.65 10.54 14.72
CA ALA A 200 10.65 11.28 13.47
C ALA A 200 9.64 12.44 13.53
N ALA A 201 10.04 13.60 13.01
CA ALA A 201 9.10 14.69 12.80
C ALA A 201 7.98 14.23 11.87
N ALA A 202 6.74 14.29 12.36
CA ALA A 202 5.56 14.06 11.54
C ALA A 202 5.48 15.10 10.41
N PRO A 203 5.02 14.72 9.20
CA PRO A 203 4.71 15.69 8.16
C PRO A 203 3.71 16.72 8.69
N ASP A 204 4.01 18.00 8.52
CA ASP A 204 3.14 19.09 8.98
C ASP A 204 2.05 19.43 7.94
N GLU A 205 1.27 20.48 8.23
CA GLU A 205 0.19 20.96 7.37
C GLU A 205 0.65 21.21 5.93
N LYS A 206 1.90 21.62 5.75
CA LYS A 206 2.54 21.84 4.46
C LYS A 206 3.20 20.53 4.06
N LEU A 207 2.73 19.95 2.97
CA LEU A 207 3.28 18.73 2.31
C LEU A 207 4.71 18.90 1.77
N THR A 208 5.51 19.79 2.34
CA THR A 208 6.84 20.17 1.90
C THR A 208 7.86 19.05 2.08
N SER A 209 7.70 18.14 3.05
CA SER A 209 8.67 17.07 3.23
C SER A 209 8.17 15.85 3.99
N TRP A 210 8.10 14.73 3.28
CA TRP A 210 7.94 13.38 3.87
C TRP A 210 9.28 12.69 4.13
N ALA A 211 10.39 13.40 3.90
CA ALA A 211 11.75 12.88 3.99
C ALA A 211 12.05 12.19 5.35
N PRO A 212 11.67 12.75 6.53
CA PRO A 212 11.94 12.08 7.80
C PRO A 212 11.33 10.69 7.87
N TRP A 213 10.11 10.55 7.37
CA TRP A 213 9.36 9.29 7.35
C TRP A 213 9.86 8.31 6.30
N LEU A 214 10.18 8.79 5.08
CA LEU A 214 10.80 7.98 4.04
C LEU A 214 12.19 7.45 4.46
N THR A 215 12.95 8.24 5.21
CA THR A 215 14.29 7.84 5.69
C THR A 215 14.23 6.66 6.66
N LEU A 216 13.13 6.48 7.40
CA LEU A 216 12.98 5.35 8.35
C LEU A 216 12.94 4.00 7.62
N PHE A 217 12.37 3.99 6.43
CA PHE A 217 12.35 2.82 5.56
C PHE A 217 13.73 2.49 4.97
N ALA A 218 14.65 3.45 5.00
CA ALA A 218 16.06 3.28 4.64
C ALA A 218 16.95 3.10 5.88
N SER A 219 16.38 2.85 7.07
CA SER A 219 17.11 3.06 8.33
C SER A 219 18.27 2.09 8.53
N ARG A 220 19.43 2.70 8.29
CA ARG A 220 20.81 2.41 8.68
C ARG A 220 20.94 1.80 10.10
N PRO A 221 21.54 0.62 10.29
CA PRO A 221 22.33 0.36 11.49
C PRO A 221 23.45 1.42 11.64
N ASP A 222 23.95 1.67 12.85
CA ASP A 222 24.91 2.77 13.14
C ASP A 222 26.21 2.72 12.32
N ASP A 223 26.47 1.60 11.65
CA ASP A 223 27.61 1.30 10.78
C ASP A 223 27.28 1.34 9.27
N ALA A 224 26.05 1.65 8.87
CA ALA A 224 25.67 1.64 7.47
C ALA A 224 26.34 2.79 6.70
N PRO A 225 26.90 2.50 5.51
CA PRO A 225 27.59 3.51 4.71
C PRO A 225 26.62 4.59 4.19
N ASP A 226 27.18 5.69 3.65
CA ASP A 226 26.35 6.70 3.02
C ASP A 226 25.58 6.07 1.85
N TYR A 227 24.35 6.53 1.64
CA TYR A 227 23.51 6.12 0.53
C TYR A 227 24.21 6.32 -0.82
N SER A 228 25.04 7.38 -0.94
CA SER A 228 25.75 7.69 -2.17
C SER A 228 27.02 6.86 -2.40
N THR A 229 27.35 5.93 -1.51
CA THR A 229 28.58 5.13 -1.62
C THR A 229 28.31 3.74 -2.20
N GLU A 230 29.25 3.25 -3.03
CA GLU A 230 29.12 2.01 -3.80
C GLU A 230 28.95 0.74 -2.95
N ASN A 231 29.31 0.79 -1.66
CA ASN A 231 29.14 -0.31 -0.71
C ASN A 231 27.77 -0.32 -0.01
N TRP A 232 26.88 0.63 -0.34
CA TRP A 232 25.51 0.59 0.14
C TRP A 232 24.69 -0.40 -0.69
N VAL A 233 24.08 -1.39 -0.04
CA VAL A 233 23.12 -2.32 -0.65
C VAL A 233 21.85 -2.41 0.18
N ALA A 234 20.70 -2.44 -0.50
CA ALA A 234 19.38 -2.45 0.13
C ALA A 234 19.19 -3.67 1.03
N SER A 235 19.67 -4.83 0.59
CA SER A 235 19.62 -6.08 1.34
C SER A 235 20.30 -5.98 2.72
N ALA A 236 21.39 -5.23 2.87
CA ALA A 236 22.11 -5.10 4.14
C ALA A 236 21.63 -3.92 4.99
N HIS A 237 21.15 -2.85 4.37
CA HIS A 237 20.99 -1.55 5.05
C HIS A 237 19.59 -0.93 4.96
N SER A 238 18.61 -1.60 4.36
CA SER A 238 17.21 -1.17 4.36
C SER A 238 16.32 -2.17 5.13
N THR A 239 15.28 -1.64 5.77
CA THR A 239 14.17 -2.45 6.29
C THR A 239 13.28 -2.97 5.18
N ILE A 240 13.50 -2.49 3.96
CA ILE A 240 12.78 -2.91 2.79
C ILE A 240 13.74 -3.57 1.82
N ARG A 241 13.55 -4.86 1.58
CA ARG A 241 14.57 -5.74 1.03
C ARG A 241 14.06 -6.49 -0.19
N PRO A 242 14.97 -7.02 -1.04
CA PRO A 242 14.54 -7.86 -2.13
C PRO A 242 13.74 -9.08 -1.61
N PRO A 243 12.52 -9.33 -2.14
CA PRO A 243 11.58 -10.32 -1.61
C PRO A 243 12.01 -11.79 -1.78
N TYR A 244 13.15 -12.07 -2.43
CA TYR A 244 13.72 -13.42 -2.56
C TYR A 244 14.65 -13.82 -1.41
N ARG A 245 14.94 -12.92 -0.45
CA ARG A 245 15.94 -13.15 0.60
C ARG A 245 15.45 -14.04 1.74
N ASP A 246 14.26 -13.79 2.26
CA ASP A 246 13.75 -14.45 3.46
C ASP A 246 12.96 -15.73 3.12
N THR A 247 13.50 -16.51 2.19
CA THR A 247 12.82 -17.69 1.65
C THR A 247 13.76 -18.88 1.67
N GLU A 248 13.23 -20.07 1.92
CA GLU A 248 14.01 -21.31 1.93
C GLU A 248 14.52 -21.70 0.53
N ASP A 249 13.94 -21.12 -0.54
CA ASP A 249 14.32 -21.39 -1.92
C ASP A 249 15.50 -20.50 -2.37
N ARG A 250 16.70 -21.09 -2.37
CA ARG A 250 17.94 -20.43 -2.80
C ARG A 250 17.97 -20.02 -4.28
N ASN A 251 17.10 -20.59 -5.14
CA ASN A 251 17.02 -20.27 -6.56
C ASN A 251 15.92 -19.26 -6.90
N ARG A 252 15.20 -18.77 -5.89
CA ARG A 252 14.02 -17.91 -6.06
C ARG A 252 14.29 -16.60 -6.83
N HIS A 253 15.52 -16.09 -6.74
CA HIS A 253 16.00 -14.93 -7.51
C HIS A 253 16.08 -15.15 -9.04
N LYS A 254 15.93 -16.39 -9.52
CA LYS A 254 15.97 -16.70 -10.97
C LYS A 254 14.64 -16.44 -11.67
N ASN A 255 13.56 -16.31 -10.90
CA ASN A 255 12.19 -16.16 -11.41
C ASN A 255 11.65 -14.72 -11.33
N VAL A 256 12.47 -13.76 -10.89
CA VAL A 256 12.09 -12.36 -10.62
C VAL A 256 12.44 -11.36 -11.71
N ALA A 257 13.39 -11.70 -12.57
CA ALA A 257 13.86 -10.81 -13.61
C ALA A 257 13.30 -11.20 -14.97
N LEU A 258 13.12 -10.20 -15.84
CA LEU A 258 12.73 -10.39 -17.24
C LEU A 258 13.82 -11.08 -18.08
N PHE A 259 14.95 -11.43 -17.48
CA PHE A 259 16.12 -12.06 -18.09
C PHE A 259 16.70 -13.12 -17.14
N PRO A 260 17.42 -14.14 -17.65
CA PRO A 260 18.07 -15.13 -16.81
C PRO A 260 19.10 -14.48 -15.88
N VAL A 261 18.97 -14.72 -14.59
CA VAL A 261 19.88 -14.20 -13.56
C VAL A 261 20.67 -15.37 -12.94
N THR A 262 21.98 -15.22 -12.81
CA THR A 262 22.86 -16.23 -12.17
C THR A 262 23.32 -15.83 -10.77
N ASP A 263 23.13 -14.56 -10.40
CA ASP A 263 23.53 -13.96 -9.12
C ASP A 263 22.35 -13.16 -8.53
N PRO A 264 21.92 -13.41 -7.28
CA PRO A 264 20.86 -12.65 -6.63
C PRO A 264 21.02 -11.13 -6.69
N SER A 265 22.24 -10.59 -6.63
CA SER A 265 22.50 -9.14 -6.69
C SER A 265 22.09 -8.49 -8.04
N GLN A 266 21.99 -9.31 -9.10
CA GLN A 266 21.56 -8.91 -10.44
C GLN A 266 20.06 -9.08 -10.65
N ALA A 267 19.34 -9.60 -9.65
CA ALA A 267 17.92 -9.81 -9.73
C ALA A 267 17.18 -8.49 -9.49
N ALA A 268 16.60 -7.94 -10.56
CA ALA A 268 15.70 -6.81 -10.45
C ALA A 268 14.43 -7.21 -9.67
N TRP A 269 13.92 -6.32 -8.85
CA TRP A 269 12.66 -6.47 -8.13
C TRP A 269 11.88 -5.18 -8.22
N THR A 270 10.56 -5.27 -8.33
CA THR A 270 9.73 -4.06 -8.35
C THR A 270 9.31 -3.72 -6.93
N LYS A 271 9.46 -2.45 -6.61
CA LYS A 271 9.08 -1.88 -5.34
C LYS A 271 8.13 -0.74 -5.56
N SER A 272 7.11 -0.65 -4.71
CA SER A 272 6.30 0.56 -4.65
C SER A 272 6.39 1.23 -3.29
N VAL A 273 6.45 2.56 -3.33
CA VAL A 273 6.27 3.43 -2.16
C VAL A 273 5.08 4.32 -2.44
N SER A 274 4.14 4.39 -1.53
CA SER A 274 3.02 5.32 -1.62
C SER A 274 3.04 6.30 -0.44
N ILE A 275 2.61 7.51 -0.73
CA ILE A 275 2.44 8.61 0.22
C ILE A 275 1.02 9.09 0.06
N TYR A 276 0.29 9.16 1.16
CA TYR A 276 -1.09 9.56 1.20
C TYR A 276 -1.34 10.58 2.31
N SER A 277 -2.12 11.62 2.00
CA SER A 277 -2.70 12.53 2.98
C SER A 277 -4.17 12.74 2.65
N ALA A 278 -5.00 12.77 3.68
CA ALA A 278 -6.39 13.21 3.59
C ALA A 278 -6.73 14.17 4.71
N GLY A 279 -7.44 15.24 4.37
CA GLY A 279 -7.92 16.25 5.30
C GLY A 279 -9.43 16.43 5.20
N LYS A 280 -9.92 17.57 5.70
CA LYS A 280 -11.38 17.86 5.81
C LYS A 280 -12.14 17.79 4.48
N THR A 281 -11.47 17.99 3.35
CA THR A 281 -12.10 18.04 2.02
C THR A 281 -11.92 16.75 1.22
N GLY A 282 -11.26 15.73 1.78
CA GLY A 282 -10.95 14.47 1.12
C GLY A 282 -9.45 14.22 1.00
N ALA A 283 -9.04 13.45 -0.01
CA ALA A 283 -7.65 13.15 -0.31
C ALA A 283 -6.90 14.41 -0.78
N GLU A 284 -5.91 14.86 -0.01
CA GLU A 284 -5.09 16.04 -0.29
C GLU A 284 -3.80 15.70 -1.07
N LEU A 285 -3.31 14.47 -0.91
CA LEU A 285 -2.13 13.97 -1.61
C LEU A 285 -2.29 12.47 -1.80
N PHE A 286 -2.06 12.02 -3.02
CA PHE A 286 -1.62 10.66 -3.26
C PHE A 286 -0.47 10.69 -4.26
N ALA A 287 0.69 10.23 -3.82
CA ALA A 287 1.89 10.07 -4.64
C ALA A 287 2.39 8.64 -4.53
N TYR A 288 2.78 8.05 -5.64
CA TYR A 288 3.38 6.72 -5.63
C TYR A 288 4.63 6.67 -6.49
N ASN A 289 5.66 5.96 -6.03
CA ASN A 289 6.80 5.58 -6.83
C ASN A 289 6.70 4.09 -7.05
N GLU A 290 6.73 3.65 -8.30
CA GLU A 290 6.91 2.25 -8.63
C GLU A 290 8.06 2.13 -9.62
N ARG A 291 9.06 1.33 -9.27
CA ARG A 291 10.25 1.14 -10.10
C ARG A 291 10.84 -0.23 -9.90
N GLN A 292 11.46 -0.71 -10.97
CA GLN A 292 12.36 -1.85 -10.91
C GLN A 292 13.68 -1.39 -10.28
N LEU A 293 14.13 -2.12 -9.27
CA LEU A 293 15.35 -1.85 -8.53
C LEU A 293 16.27 -3.07 -8.57
N PHE A 294 17.56 -2.80 -8.60
CA PHE A 294 18.57 -3.77 -8.22
C PHE A 294 18.99 -3.56 -6.76
N ASP A 295 19.72 -4.51 -6.17
CA ASP A 295 20.11 -4.44 -4.75
C ASP A 295 21.02 -3.23 -4.44
N TYR A 296 21.77 -2.75 -5.44
CA TYR A 296 22.60 -1.55 -5.36
C TYR A 296 21.84 -0.24 -5.65
N GLN A 297 20.57 -0.31 -6.09
CA GLN A 297 19.77 0.86 -6.43
C GLN A 297 18.89 1.28 -5.26
N PRO A 298 19.02 2.51 -4.74
CA PRO A 298 18.41 2.81 -3.46
C PRO A 298 17.02 3.47 -3.58
N LEU A 299 16.30 3.63 -2.45
CA LEU A 299 15.02 4.37 -2.33
C LEU A 299 15.15 5.91 -2.33
N PRO A 300 14.21 6.67 -2.93
CA PRO A 300 14.21 8.12 -2.78
C PRO A 300 13.95 8.49 -1.31
N SER A 301 14.72 9.44 -0.80
CA SER A 301 14.69 9.86 0.61
C SER A 301 14.27 11.32 0.82
N ASP A 302 14.12 12.13 -0.24
CA ASP A 302 13.77 13.56 -0.13
C ASP A 302 12.71 14.00 -1.13
N VAL A 303 11.59 14.52 -0.61
CA VAL A 303 10.48 15.08 -1.40
C VAL A 303 10.73 16.55 -1.76
N ARG A 304 11.60 17.29 -1.05
CA ARG A 304 11.82 18.74 -1.29
C ARG A 304 12.58 19.07 -2.56
N ARG A 305 13.35 18.12 -3.07
CA ARG A 305 14.01 18.23 -4.39
C ARG A 305 13.03 18.01 -5.54
N VAL A 306 11.82 17.54 -5.23
CA VAL A 306 10.70 17.42 -6.17
C VAL A 306 10.05 18.79 -6.29
N GLY A 307 10.71 19.69 -7.02
CA GLY A 307 9.96 20.79 -7.65
C GLY A 307 8.82 20.17 -8.45
N PHE A 308 7.66 20.82 -8.49
CA PHE A 308 6.54 20.43 -9.36
C PHE A 308 7.10 19.83 -10.67
N PRO A 309 6.79 18.56 -10.97
CA PRO A 309 7.71 17.71 -11.71
C PRO A 309 8.00 18.27 -13.10
N THR A 310 9.25 18.66 -13.32
CA THR A 310 9.77 19.00 -14.65
C THR A 310 10.28 17.76 -15.41
N THR A 311 10.37 16.59 -14.76
CA THR A 311 10.54 15.25 -15.38
C THR A 311 9.94 14.13 -14.50
N PRO A 312 9.47 13.00 -15.06
CA PRO A 312 8.55 12.04 -14.40
C PRO A 312 9.18 11.01 -13.44
N ASP A 313 10.47 11.05 -13.16
CA ASP A 313 11.20 9.82 -12.80
C ASP A 313 11.18 9.40 -11.31
N ASP A 314 10.64 10.20 -10.38
CA ASP A 314 10.72 9.84 -8.95
C ASP A 314 9.39 9.50 -8.28
N PHE A 315 8.24 10.05 -8.67
CA PHE A 315 6.93 9.63 -8.19
C PHE A 315 5.89 9.94 -9.29
N PHE A 316 5.03 8.98 -9.60
CA PHE A 316 3.94 9.11 -10.54
C PHE A 316 2.64 9.44 -9.78
N VAL A 317 1.86 10.34 -10.38
CA VAL A 317 0.56 10.85 -9.91
C VAL A 317 0.66 11.68 -8.62
N VAL A 318 0.13 12.91 -8.67
CA VAL A 318 -0.14 13.74 -7.49
C VAL A 318 -1.63 14.03 -7.54
N ILE A 319 -2.44 13.27 -6.80
CA ILE A 319 -3.83 13.69 -6.56
C ILE A 319 -3.78 14.70 -5.43
N ALA A 320 -3.71 15.98 -5.79
CA ALA A 320 -4.06 17.06 -4.89
C ALA A 320 -5.55 17.35 -5.06
N ASN A 321 -6.31 17.44 -3.97
CA ASN A 321 -7.59 18.10 -4.04
C ASN A 321 -7.30 19.55 -4.44
N GLU A 322 -7.79 20.02 -5.59
CA GLU A 322 -7.51 21.39 -6.06
C GLU A 322 -8.13 22.48 -5.15
N ASN A 323 -8.84 22.08 -4.08
CA ASN A 323 -9.52 22.93 -3.12
C ASN A 323 -8.80 23.09 -1.76
N SER A 324 -7.56 22.59 -1.60
CA SER A 324 -6.76 22.73 -0.37
C SER A 324 -5.72 23.83 -0.46
#